data_AF-A0A4R4PLA6-F1
#
_entry.id   AF-A0A4R4PLA6-F1
#
_cell.length_a   1.000
_cell.length_b   1.000
_cell.length_c   1.000
_cell.angle_alpha   90.00
_cell.angle_beta   90.00
_cell.angle_gamma   90.00
#
_symmetry.space_group_name_H-M   'P 1'
#
loop_
_entity.id
_entity.type
_entity.pdbx_description
1 polymer ?
#
loop_
_entity_poly.entity_id
_entity_poly.type
_entity_poly.pdbx_seq_one_letter_code
_entity_poly.pdbx_strand_id
1 'polypeptide(L)' 'MEGGSCVEVGDGCLGVMPVRDSKVPHGPVLVIPAAAWAAFVRSA' A
#
# COMPACT_ATOMS: atom_id res chain seq x y z
N MET A 1 -3.60 16.18 -16.46
CA MET A 1 -2.99 16.40 -15.13
C MET A 1 -2.91 15.04 -14.48
N GLU A 2 -1.79 14.33 -14.64
CA GLU A 2 -1.59 13.07 -13.92
C GLU A 2 -1.06 13.45 -12.55
N GLY A 3 -1.94 13.48 -11.55
CA GLY A 3 -1.52 13.48 -10.15
C GLY A 3 -0.83 12.15 -9.91
N GLY A 4 0.50 12.12 -10.08
CA GLY A 4 1.31 10.91 -9.99
C GLY A 4 0.97 10.09 -8.74
N SER A 5 1.06 8.77 -8.87
CA SER A 5 0.66 7.81 -7.82
C SER A 5 1.19 8.27 -6.48
N CYS A 6 0.31 8.71 -5.57
CA CYS A 6 0.69 9.24 -4.25
C CYS A 6 0.96 8.13 -3.23
N VAL A 7 0.63 6.89 -3.60
CA VAL A 7 0.76 5.70 -2.78
C VAL A 7 1.31 4.58 -3.65
N GLU A 8 2.17 3.75 -3.08
CA GLU A 8 2.67 2.53 -3.68
C GLU A 8 2.40 1.34 -2.76
N VAL A 9 2.03 0.22 -3.37
CA VAL A 9 1.74 -1.04 -2.69
C VAL A 9 2.82 -2.04 -3.07
N GLY A 10 3.47 -2.64 -2.07
CA GLY A 10 4.47 -3.68 -2.28
C GLY A 10 3.82 -5.05 -2.45
N ASP A 11 4.13 -5.74 -3.55
CA ASP A 11 3.72 -7.13 -3.75
C ASP A 11 4.78 -8.12 -3.23
N GLY A 12 4.53 -9.42 -3.37
CA GLY A 12 5.49 -10.49 -3.02
C GLY A 12 5.76 -10.70 -1.52
N CYS A 13 5.16 -9.91 -0.64
CA CYS A 13 5.29 -10.07 0.81
C CYS A 13 4.33 -11.14 1.35
N LEU A 14 4.84 -12.10 2.12
CA LEU A 14 4.02 -13.19 2.65
C LEU A 14 3.06 -12.70 3.74
N GLY A 15 1.76 -12.81 3.48
CA GLY A 15 0.70 -12.55 4.45
C GLY A 15 0.44 -11.08 4.79
N VAL A 16 1.21 -10.15 4.23
CA VAL A 16 1.08 -8.71 4.46
C VAL A 16 1.18 -7.92 3.17
N MET A 17 0.65 -6.70 3.21
CA MET A 17 0.62 -5.76 2.11
C MET A 17 1.22 -4.44 2.59
N PRO A 18 2.51 -4.19 2.28
CA PRO A 18 3.17 -2.94 2.62
C PRO A 18 2.64 -1.80 1.75
N VAL A 19 2.29 -0.69 2.37
CA VAL A 19 1.81 0.51 1.68
C VAL A 19 2.68 1.69 2.11
N ARG A 20 3.15 2.49 1.16
CA ARG A 20 3.96 3.68 1.44
C ARG A 20 3.59 4.87 0.56
N ASP A 21 3.97 6.06 1.01
CA ASP A 21 3.91 7.27 0.19
C ASP A 21 5.07 7.25 -0.81
N SER A 22 4.76 7.30 -2.11
CA SER A 22 5.75 7.33 -3.19
C SER A 22 6.63 8.59 -3.14
N LYS A 23 6.09 9.70 -2.62
CA LYS A 23 6.75 11.00 -2.52
C LYS A 23 7.73 11.04 -1.36
N VAL A 24 7.66 10.07 -0.45
CA VAL A 24 8.58 9.93 0.68
C VAL A 24 9.19 8.51 0.67
N PRO A 25 10.13 8.20 -0.25
CA PRO A 25 10.69 6.85 -0.40
C PRO A 25 11.36 6.30 0.85
N HIS A 26 11.88 7.19 1.72
CA HIS A 26 12.50 6.85 3.01
C HIS A 26 11.55 7.04 4.20
N GLY A 27 10.26 7.25 3.91
CA GLY A 27 9.22 7.43 4.90
C GLY A 27 8.77 6.11 5.53
N PRO A 28 7.85 6.19 6.50
CA PRO A 28 7.30 5.00 7.14
C PRO A 28 6.50 4.14 6.14
N VAL A 29 6.57 2.82 6.35
CA VAL A 29 5.78 1.84 5.60
C VAL A 29 4.69 1.29 6.51
N LEU A 30 3.44 1.37 6.06
CA LEU A 30 2.31 0.75 6.76
C LEU A 30 2.22 -0.71 6.33
N VAL A 31 2.33 -1.64 7.30
CA VAL A 31 2.21 -3.07 7.04
C VAL A 31 0.79 -3.53 7.39
N ILE A 32 0.01 -3.87 6.37
CA ILE A 32 -1.39 -4.27 6.53
C ILE A 32 -1.49 -5.79 6.35
N PRO A 33 -2.19 -6.54 7.22
CA PRO A 33 -2.46 -7.96 6.97
C PRO A 33 -3.20 -8.14 5.62
N ALA A 34 -2.78 -9.12 4.81
CA ALA A 34 -3.33 -9.31 3.47
C ALA A 34 -4.86 -9.47 3.46
N ALA A 35 -5.43 -10.13 4.49
CA ALA A 35 -6.88 -10.26 4.66
C ALA A 35 -7.58 -8.90 4.88
N ALA A 36 -6.97 -8.02 5.68
CA ALA A 36 -7.50 -6.68 5.94
C ALA A 36 -7.40 -5.78 4.70
N TRP A 37 -6.28 -5.86 3.96
CA TRP A 37 -6.13 -5.18 2.68
C TRP A 37 -7.19 -5.63 1.67
N ALA A 38 -7.39 -6.95 1.53
CA ALA A 38 -8.39 -7.50 0.64
C ALA A 38 -9.82 -7.07 1.01
N ALA A 39 -10.13 -6.95 2.31
CA ALA A 39 -11.41 -6.41 2.76
C ALA A 39 -11.56 -4.92 2.41
N PHE A 40 -10.51 -4.13 2.64
CA PHE A 40 -10.47 -2.69 2.32
C PHE A 40 -10.73 -2.41 0.84
N VAL A 41 -10.01 -3.07 -0.07
CA VAL A 41 -10.16 -2.80 -1.52
C VAL A 41 -11.48 -3.28 -2.11
N ARG A 42 -12.14 -4.27 -1.49
CA ARG A 42 -13.50 -4.70 -1.89
C ARG A 42 -14.60 -3.76 -1.39
N SER A 43 -14.28 -2.88 -0.45
CA SER A 43 -15.22 -1.88 0.08
C SER A 43 -15.22 -0.56 -0.70
N ALA A 44 -14.36 -0.46 -1.71
CA ALA A 44 -14.22 0.70 -2.59
C ALA A 44 -15.14 0.62 -3.82
#